data_AF-A0A2N3ED32-F1
#
_entry.id   AF-A0A2N3ED32-F1
#
_cell.length_a   1.000
_cell.length_b   1.000
_cell.length_c   1.000
_cell.angle_alpha   90.00
_cell.angle_beta   90.00
_cell.angle_gamma   90.00
#
_symmetry.space_group_name_H-M   'P 1'
#
loop_
_entity.id
_entity.type
_entity.pdbx_description
1 polymer ?
#
loop_
_entity_poly.entity_id
_entity_poly.type
_entity_poly.pdbx_seq_one_letter_code
_entity_poly.pdbx_strand_id
1 'polypeptide(L)'
;MTAATERNIAATQALFAAFGAKDIPAILEYLHSDIVIEFYGPSTIPYAGTYRGLGECRRFFETVLSSVDINQFDAEEFIAERDKVIVTGHLNLTARSTGRTIDSDFVHVITLKDEKWVRFRDFMNTAEAVAAFS
;
A
#
# COMPACT_ATOMS: atom_id res chain seq x y z
N MET A 1 -21.67 -10.58 0.48
CA MET A 1 -20.33 -10.94 -0.02
C MET A 1 -20.38 -12.32 -0.67
N THR A 2 -19.52 -12.58 -1.66
CA THR A 2 -19.30 -13.91 -2.23
C THR A 2 -18.07 -14.55 -1.58
N ALA A 3 -17.93 -15.87 -1.67
CA ALA A 3 -16.72 -16.58 -1.20
C ALA A 3 -15.44 -16.06 -1.88
N ALA A 4 -15.52 -15.59 -3.14
CA ALA A 4 -14.38 -15.02 -3.84
C ALA A 4 -13.96 -13.66 -3.25
N THR A 5 -14.93 -12.79 -2.93
CA THR A 5 -14.65 -11.49 -2.30
C THR A 5 -14.07 -11.65 -0.89
N GLU A 6 -14.50 -12.67 -0.13
CA GLU A 6 -13.93 -12.97 1.20
C GLU A 6 -12.46 -13.39 1.12
N ARG A 7 -12.10 -14.23 0.15
CA ARG A 7 -10.69 -14.62 -0.08
C ARG A 7 -9.83 -13.45 -0.53
N ASN A 8 -10.36 -12.57 -1.38
CA ASN A 8 -9.65 -11.35 -1.78
C ASN A 8 -9.39 -10.39 -0.62
N ILE A 9 -10.35 -10.25 0.30
CA ILE A 9 -10.16 -9.49 1.54
C ILE A 9 -9.09 -10.17 2.40
N ALA A 10 -9.17 -11.48 2.60
CA ALA A 10 -8.18 -12.21 3.40
C ALA A 10 -6.76 -12.11 2.85
N ALA A 11 -6.58 -12.20 1.52
CA ALA A 11 -5.28 -12.01 0.88
C ALA A 11 -4.74 -10.58 1.09
N THR A 12 -5.61 -9.58 1.00
CA THR A 12 -5.24 -8.17 1.24
C THR A 12 -4.83 -7.94 2.70
N GLN A 13 -5.57 -8.51 3.66
CA GLN A 13 -5.22 -8.46 5.09
C GLN A 13 -3.89 -9.15 5.38
N ALA A 14 -3.64 -10.31 4.76
CA ALA A 14 -2.38 -11.03 4.91
C ALA A 14 -1.18 -10.24 4.35
N LEU A 15 -1.37 -9.55 3.21
CA LEU A 15 -0.35 -8.66 2.67
C LEU A 15 -0.07 -7.48 3.63
N PHE A 16 -1.10 -6.83 4.18
CA PHE A 16 -0.89 -5.77 5.18
C PHE A 16 -0.17 -6.27 6.44
N ALA A 17 -0.50 -7.47 6.92
CA ALA A 17 0.20 -8.09 8.04
C ALA A 17 1.68 -8.35 7.71
N ALA A 18 1.98 -8.86 6.52
CA ALA A 18 3.36 -9.05 6.06
C ALA A 18 4.12 -7.72 5.95
N PHE A 19 3.46 -6.66 5.46
CA PHE A 19 4.02 -5.31 5.41
C PHE A 19 4.32 -4.75 6.81
N GLY A 20 3.39 -4.87 7.76
CA GLY A 20 3.61 -4.49 9.16
C GLY A 20 4.75 -5.27 9.84
N ALA A 21 4.92 -6.55 9.48
CA ALA A 21 6.03 -7.38 9.92
C ALA A 21 7.35 -7.10 9.17
N LYS A 22 7.36 -6.19 8.18
CA LYS A 22 8.50 -5.88 7.31
C LYS A 22 9.03 -7.11 6.53
N ASP A 23 8.16 -8.07 6.24
CA ASP A 23 8.49 -9.32 5.53
C ASP A 23 8.25 -9.15 4.03
N ILE A 24 9.24 -8.57 3.34
CA ILE A 24 9.18 -8.37 1.88
C ILE A 24 8.97 -9.69 1.11
N PRO A 25 9.68 -10.79 1.40
CA PRO A 25 9.37 -12.08 0.77
C PRO A 25 7.90 -12.48 0.87
N ALA A 26 7.30 -12.40 2.06
CA ALA A 26 5.89 -12.75 2.25
C ALA A 26 4.93 -11.80 1.51
N ILE A 27 5.22 -10.49 1.44
CA ILE A 27 4.44 -9.55 0.64
C ILE A 27 4.37 -9.99 -0.83
N LEU A 28 5.52 -10.40 -1.40
CA LEU A 28 5.61 -10.73 -2.82
C LEU A 28 4.81 -11.98 -3.21
N GLU A 29 4.57 -12.89 -2.27
CA GLU A 29 3.70 -14.06 -2.52
C GLU A 29 2.25 -13.65 -2.83
N TYR A 30 1.81 -12.50 -2.35
CA TYR A 30 0.49 -11.93 -2.61
C TYR A 30 0.44 -11.02 -3.84
N LEU A 31 1.51 -10.92 -4.62
CA LEU A 31 1.54 -10.15 -5.86
C LEU A 31 1.48 -11.06 -7.10
N HIS A 32 0.70 -10.64 -8.09
CA HIS A 32 0.66 -11.27 -9.41
C HIS A 32 1.93 -10.87 -10.20
N SER A 33 2.38 -11.70 -11.14
CA SER A 33 3.57 -11.40 -11.97
C SER A 33 3.44 -10.06 -12.71
N ASP A 34 2.22 -9.73 -13.10
CA ASP A 34 1.84 -8.53 -13.87
C ASP A 34 1.40 -7.36 -12.97
N ILE A 35 1.75 -7.38 -11.68
CA ILE A 35 1.40 -6.33 -10.72
C ILE A 35 1.79 -4.94 -11.23
N VAL A 36 0.91 -3.97 -11.02
CA VAL A 36 1.22 -2.54 -11.15
C VAL A 36 0.85 -1.81 -9.87
N ILE A 37 1.80 -1.10 -9.28
CA ILE A 37 1.60 -0.19 -8.14
C ILE A 37 1.64 1.24 -8.66
N GLU A 38 0.65 2.06 -8.31
CA GLU A 38 0.63 3.49 -8.58
C GLU A 38 0.49 4.25 -7.25
N PHE A 39 1.52 5.03 -6.92
CA PHE A 39 1.49 5.97 -5.81
C PHE A 39 1.57 7.38 -6.40
N TYR A 40 0.48 8.13 -6.32
CA TYR A 40 0.43 9.47 -6.92
C TYR A 40 1.16 10.49 -6.04
N GLY A 41 1.88 11.44 -6.64
CA GLY A 41 2.59 12.48 -5.92
C GLY A 41 3.84 12.98 -6.66
N PRO A 42 4.44 14.11 -6.22
CA PRO A 42 5.70 14.58 -6.75
C PRO A 42 6.89 13.76 -6.23
N SER A 43 8.04 13.90 -6.88
CA SER A 43 9.28 13.17 -6.52
C SER A 43 9.85 13.54 -5.14
N THR A 44 9.34 14.58 -4.47
CA THR A 44 9.62 14.88 -3.06
C THR A 44 9.20 13.73 -2.14
N ILE A 45 8.17 12.96 -2.52
CA ILE A 45 7.78 11.74 -1.80
C ILE A 45 8.62 10.58 -2.35
N PRO A 46 9.53 9.97 -1.58
CA PRO A 46 10.53 9.03 -2.12
C PRO A 46 9.95 7.82 -2.85
N TYR A 47 8.75 7.39 -2.46
CA TYR A 47 8.07 6.23 -3.01
C TYR A 47 6.96 6.58 -4.03
N ALA A 48 6.76 7.87 -4.38
CA ALA A 48 5.81 8.23 -5.42
C ALA A 48 6.27 7.78 -6.81
N GLY A 49 5.34 7.26 -7.61
CA GLY A 49 5.63 6.77 -8.95
C GLY A 49 4.73 5.61 -9.38
N THR A 50 5.11 4.98 -10.49
CA THR A 50 4.49 3.76 -11.01
C THR A 50 5.52 2.65 -11.09
N TYR A 51 5.20 1.49 -10.54
CA TYR A 51 6.08 0.33 -10.46
C TYR A 51 5.41 -0.86 -11.15
N ARG A 52 6.14 -1.55 -12.05
CA ARG A 52 5.59 -2.62 -12.89
C ARG A 52 6.33 -3.93 -12.68
N GLY A 53 5.58 -4.99 -12.42
CA GLY A 53 6.10 -6.32 -12.14
C GLY A 53 6.77 -6.44 -10.77
N LEU A 54 7.07 -7.69 -10.40
CA LEU A 54 7.54 -8.04 -9.04
C LEU A 54 8.82 -7.32 -8.63
N GLY A 55 9.76 -7.13 -9.55
CA GLY A 55 11.04 -6.49 -9.25
C GLY A 55 10.90 -5.01 -8.87
N GLU A 56 10.08 -4.25 -9.58
CA GLU A 56 9.85 -2.84 -9.26
C GLU A 56 8.94 -2.68 -8.05
N CYS A 57 7.93 -3.54 -7.91
CA CYS A 57 7.04 -3.52 -6.75
C CYS A 57 7.78 -3.89 -5.46
N ARG A 58 8.75 -4.82 -5.51
CA ARG A 58 9.69 -5.05 -4.41
C ARG A 58 10.39 -3.74 -3.99
N ARG A 59 10.95 -3.01 -4.97
CA ARG A 59 11.62 -1.72 -4.70
C ARG A 59 10.67 -0.72 -4.05
N PHE A 60 9.41 -0.65 -4.48
CA PHE A 60 8.41 0.20 -3.82
C PHE A 60 8.29 -0.09 -2.33
N PHE A 61 8.06 -1.35 -1.92
CA PHE A 61 7.92 -1.69 -0.50
C PHE A 61 9.22 -1.43 0.29
N GLU A 62 10.38 -1.71 -0.29
CA GLU A 62 11.69 -1.40 0.30
C GLU A 62 11.88 0.11 0.49
N THR A 63 11.48 0.93 -0.49
CA THR A 63 11.53 2.39 -0.42
C THR A 63 10.58 2.93 0.64
N VAL A 64 9.34 2.42 0.75
CA VAL A 64 8.41 2.85 1.81
C VAL A 64 8.99 2.53 3.20
N LEU A 65 9.39 1.28 3.45
CA LEU A 65 9.90 0.85 4.76
C LEU A 65 11.20 1.59 5.18
N SER A 66 12.01 2.01 4.20
CA SER A 66 13.22 2.80 4.45
C SER A 66 13.00 4.31 4.50
N SER A 67 11.81 4.82 4.11
CA SER A 67 11.50 6.26 4.09
C SER A 67 10.68 6.73 5.29
N VAL A 68 9.86 5.86 5.87
CA VAL A 68 8.98 6.20 7.00
C VAL A 68 9.08 5.23 8.17
N ASP A 69 8.80 5.72 9.36
CA ASP A 69 8.35 4.93 10.50
C ASP A 69 6.82 4.91 10.52
N ILE A 70 6.23 3.73 10.69
CA ILE A 70 4.77 3.56 10.74
C ILE A 70 4.37 3.57 12.21
N ASN A 71 3.75 4.66 12.66
CA ASN A 71 3.28 4.79 14.04
C ASN A 71 1.87 4.18 14.18
N GLN A 72 1.04 4.37 13.15
CA GLN A 72 -0.33 3.88 13.06
C GLN A 72 -0.65 3.56 11.61
N PHE A 73 -1.33 2.42 11.40
CA PHE A 73 -1.91 2.04 10.12
C PHE A 73 -3.17 1.23 10.41
N ASP A 74 -4.31 1.91 10.34
CA ASP A 74 -5.60 1.33 10.66
C ASP A 74 -6.38 1.14 9.36
N ALA A 75 -6.50 -0.12 8.91
CA ALA A 75 -7.36 -0.50 7.80
C ALA A 75 -8.79 -0.69 8.31
N GLU A 76 -9.59 0.38 8.27
CA GLU A 76 -10.88 0.49 8.95
C GLU A 76 -12.00 -0.25 8.22
N GLU A 77 -12.11 -0.08 6.90
CA GLU A 77 -13.15 -0.73 6.09
C GLU A 77 -12.57 -1.50 4.92
N PHE A 78 -13.14 -2.68 4.65
CA PHE A 78 -12.84 -3.48 3.46
C PHE A 78 -14.11 -3.65 2.64
N ILE A 79 -14.15 -2.97 1.48
CA ILE A 79 -15.30 -2.98 0.57
C ILE A 79 -14.91 -3.79 -0.66
N ALA A 80 -15.55 -4.94 -0.86
CA ALA A 80 -15.20 -5.86 -1.94
C ALA A 80 -16.36 -6.13 -2.90
N GLU A 81 -16.08 -6.05 -4.19
CA GLU A 81 -17.01 -6.40 -5.27
C GLU A 81 -16.22 -6.99 -6.45
N ARG A 82 -16.68 -8.14 -6.99
CA ARG A 82 -16.00 -8.88 -8.08
C ARG A 82 -14.51 -9.12 -7.75
N ASP A 83 -13.62 -8.57 -8.55
CA ASP A 83 -12.16 -8.66 -8.48
C ASP A 83 -11.53 -7.49 -7.73
N LYS A 84 -12.32 -6.64 -7.06
CA LYS A 84 -11.83 -5.43 -6.39
C LYS A 84 -11.99 -5.50 -4.88
N VAL A 85 -11.00 -4.94 -4.20
CA VAL A 85 -11.03 -4.61 -2.78
C VAL A 85 -10.64 -3.15 -2.64
N ILE A 86 -11.50 -2.37 -2.01
CA ILE A 86 -11.22 -1.01 -1.58
C ILE A 86 -10.98 -1.07 -0.08
N VAL A 87 -9.89 -0.46 0.37
CA VAL A 87 -9.61 -0.31 1.80
C VAL A 87 -9.58 1.17 2.11
N THR A 88 -10.39 1.60 3.08
CA THR A 88 -10.30 2.95 3.65
C THR A 88 -9.73 2.85 5.05
N GLY A 89 -9.08 3.91 5.49
CA GLY A 89 -8.55 3.96 6.83
C GLY A 89 -7.71 5.18 7.10
N HIS A 90 -6.96 5.11 8.19
CA HIS A 90 -6.14 6.21 8.68
C HIS A 90 -4.69 5.75 8.90
N LEU A 91 -3.75 6.65 8.64
CA LEU A 91 -2.33 6.42 8.89
C LEU A 91 -1.68 7.59 9.63
N ASN A 92 -0.73 7.24 10.50
CA ASN A 92 0.21 8.19 11.09
C ASN A 92 1.62 7.66 10.90
N LEU A 93 2.44 8.42 10.18
CA LEU A 93 3.81 8.05 9.83
C LEU A 93 4.78 9.15 10.25
N THR A 94 6.05 8.81 10.39
CA THR A 94 7.13 9.78 10.55
C THR A 94 8.10 9.66 9.38
N ALA A 95 8.30 10.75 8.63
CA ALA A 95 9.29 10.82 7.58
C ALA A 95 10.70 10.76 8.19
N ARG A 96 11.47 9.72 7.87
CA ARG A 96 12.77 9.47 8.52
C ARG A 96 13.80 10.57 8.24
N SER A 97 13.76 11.18 7.05
CA SER A 97 14.73 12.19 6.64
C SER A 97 14.62 13.49 7.44
N THR A 98 13.44 13.80 7.98
CA THR A 98 13.11 15.12 8.55
C THR A 98 12.55 15.02 9.97
N GLY A 99 12.11 13.83 10.38
CA GLY A 99 11.42 13.61 11.66
C GLY A 99 9.99 14.16 11.72
N ARG A 100 9.44 14.66 10.62
CA ARG A 100 8.08 15.24 10.58
C ARG A 100 7.01 14.18 10.35
N THR A 101 5.82 14.47 10.87
CA THR A 101 4.65 13.59 10.80
C THR A 101 3.93 13.70 9.46
N ILE A 102 3.41 12.56 9.00
CA ILE A 102 2.39 12.45 7.97
C ILE A 102 1.17 11.87 8.65
N ASP A 103 0.07 12.60 8.66
CA ASP A 103 -1.20 12.19 9.26
C ASP A 103 -2.28 12.32 8.17
N SER A 104 -2.91 11.20 7.80
CA SER A 104 -3.78 11.19 6.63
C SER A 104 -4.73 10.01 6.65
N ASP A 105 -5.96 10.27 6.20
CA ASP A 105 -6.81 9.20 5.69
C ASP A 105 -6.25 8.67 4.37
N PHE A 106 -6.51 7.41 4.06
CA PHE A 106 -6.14 6.80 2.80
C PHE A 106 -7.29 6.00 2.19
N VAL A 107 -7.22 5.84 0.87
CA VAL A 107 -7.96 4.81 0.14
C VAL A 107 -6.99 3.99 -0.69
N HIS A 108 -6.97 2.68 -0.46
CA HIS A 108 -6.28 1.74 -1.34
C HIS A 108 -7.29 1.11 -2.30
N VAL A 109 -7.07 1.27 -3.60
CA VAL A 109 -7.91 0.65 -4.63
C VAL A 109 -7.16 -0.51 -5.27
N ILE A 110 -7.54 -1.72 -4.88
CA ILE A 110 -6.85 -2.95 -5.27
C ILE A 110 -7.70 -3.74 -6.27
N THR A 111 -7.05 -4.27 -7.29
CA THR A 111 -7.61 -5.29 -8.18
C THR A 111 -6.81 -6.57 -8.00
N LEU A 112 -7.52 -7.70 -7.83
CA LEU A 112 -6.94 -9.00 -7.58
C LEU A 112 -7.27 -9.99 -8.70
N LYS A 113 -6.35 -10.92 -8.92
CA LYS A 113 -6.53 -12.10 -9.76
C LYS A 113 -5.90 -13.28 -9.05
N ASP A 114 -6.64 -14.38 -8.92
CA ASP A 114 -6.17 -15.58 -8.23
C ASP A 114 -5.63 -15.26 -6.82
N GLU A 115 -6.38 -14.42 -6.08
CA GLU A 115 -6.06 -13.98 -4.70
C GLU A 115 -4.73 -13.20 -4.58
N LYS A 116 -4.18 -12.73 -5.70
CA LYS A 116 -2.98 -11.89 -5.76
C LYS A 116 -3.30 -10.50 -6.30
N TRP A 117 -2.68 -9.47 -5.75
CA TRP A 117 -2.79 -8.12 -6.28
C TRP A 117 -2.20 -8.07 -7.69
N VAL A 118 -3.00 -7.60 -8.66
CA VAL A 118 -2.55 -7.30 -10.03
C VAL A 118 -2.52 -5.79 -10.28
N ARG A 119 -3.24 -5.00 -9.48
CA ARG A 119 -3.13 -3.54 -9.46
C ARG A 119 -3.38 -3.00 -8.07
N PHE A 120 -2.55 -2.05 -7.65
CA PHE A 120 -2.72 -1.28 -6.42
C PHE A 120 -2.60 0.21 -6.73
N ARG A 121 -3.48 1.02 -6.16
CA ARG A 121 -3.43 2.47 -6.24
C ARG A 121 -3.65 3.07 -4.87
N ASP A 122 -2.76 3.98 -4.50
CA ASP A 122 -2.81 4.72 -3.24
C ASP A 122 -3.44 6.09 -3.43
N PHE A 123 -4.37 6.44 -2.55
CA PHE A 123 -5.00 7.75 -2.45
C PHE A 123 -4.93 8.25 -1.00
N MET A 124 -3.75 8.67 -0.56
CA MET A 124 -3.57 9.46 0.66
C MET A 124 -3.46 10.97 0.36
N ASN A 125 -3.49 11.81 1.39
CA ASN A 125 -3.23 13.24 1.28
C ASN A 125 -1.73 13.50 1.01
N THR A 126 -1.37 13.55 -0.27
CA THR A 126 0.01 13.79 -0.71
C THR A 126 0.56 15.16 -0.30
N ALA A 127 -0.28 16.14 0.02
CA ALA A 127 0.20 17.42 0.54
C ALA A 127 0.86 17.26 1.92
N GLU A 128 0.32 16.42 2.79
CA GLU A 128 0.91 16.10 4.09
C GLU A 128 2.24 15.35 3.91
N ALA A 129 2.29 14.40 2.98
CA ALA A 129 3.54 13.70 2.65
C ALA A 129 4.62 14.66 2.13
N VAL A 130 4.26 15.58 1.22
CA VAL A 130 5.19 16.60 0.71
C VAL A 130 5.68 17.50 1.84
N ALA A 131 4.77 18.00 2.70
CA ALA A 131 5.12 18.84 3.83
C ALA A 131 6.08 18.12 4.80
N ALA A 132 5.89 16.81 5.02
CA ALA A 132 6.76 16.02 5.87
C ALA A 132 8.14 15.77 5.26
N PHE A 133 8.25 15.56 3.94
CA PHE A 133 9.54 15.25 3.28
C PHE A 133 10.36 16.48 2.85
N SER A 134 9.80 17.70 2.83
CA SER A 134 10.43 18.93 2.30
C SER A 134 11.37 19.69 3.22
#